data_AF-A0A6J7D8E9-F1
#
_entry.id   AF-A0A6J7D8E9-F1
#
_cell.length_a   1.000
_cell.length_b   1.000
_cell.length_c   1.000
_cell.angle_alpha   90.00
_cell.angle_beta   90.00
_cell.angle_gamma   90.00
#
_symmetry.space_group_name_H-M   'P 1'
#
loop_
_entity.id
_entity.type
_entity.pdbx_description
1 polymer ?
#
loop_
_entity_poly.entity_id
_entity_poly.type
_entity_poly.pdbx_seq_one_letter_code
_entity_poly.pdbx_strand_id
1 'polypeptide(L)'
;MDITETGRALRAAGLKIIDTILVSYTELIANPQSFADPAKRHAMEQVMTLLTGTLEARGKTLVKLNVAEAQFEQVLRVLPAAKSPTVSKLADGGYAIETVVEKRTINVLIPALKDAGASDILELPISKIVH
;
A
#
# COMPACT_ATOMS: atom_id res chain seq x y z
N MET A 1 2.33 4.23 -36.33
CA MET A 1 2.08 4.61 -34.94
C MET A 1 1.39 3.42 -34.29
N ASP A 2 1.87 2.94 -33.15
CA ASP A 2 1.33 1.76 -32.47
C ASP A 2 1.33 2.00 -30.95
N ILE A 3 0.44 1.32 -30.22
CA ILE A 3 0.37 1.36 -28.76
C ILE A 3 1.16 0.17 -28.22
N THR A 4 2.15 0.43 -27.38
CA THR A 4 2.94 -0.63 -26.76
C THR A 4 3.26 -0.31 -25.30
N GLU A 5 3.17 -1.32 -24.44
CA GLU A 5 3.51 -1.20 -23.02
C GLU A 5 5.00 -1.55 -22.77
N THR A 6 5.42 -2.72 -23.23
CA THR A 6 6.78 -3.23 -23.00
C THR A 6 7.65 -3.25 -24.26
N GLY A 7 7.08 -2.96 -25.45
CA GLY A 7 7.75 -3.10 -26.74
C GLY A 7 8.02 -4.56 -27.17
N ARG A 8 7.51 -5.55 -26.43
CA ARG A 8 7.75 -6.99 -26.72
C ARG A 8 7.22 -7.40 -28.10
N ALA A 9 6.00 -7.00 -28.46
CA ALA A 9 5.39 -7.32 -29.76
C ALA A 9 6.17 -6.69 -30.93
N LEU A 10 6.56 -5.42 -30.80
CA LEU A 10 7.36 -4.72 -31.82
C LEU A 10 8.71 -5.40 -32.05
N ARG A 11 9.41 -5.78 -30.97
CA ARG A 11 10.68 -6.51 -31.09
C ARG A 11 10.51 -7.88 -31.73
N ALA A 12 9.46 -8.62 -31.41
CA ALA A 12 9.17 -9.92 -32.02
C ALA A 12 8.91 -9.80 -33.53
N ALA A 13 8.39 -8.65 -33.99
CA ALA A 13 8.20 -8.33 -35.40
C ALA A 13 9.45 -7.73 -36.09
N GLY A 14 10.60 -7.69 -35.42
CA GLY A 14 11.82 -7.06 -35.96
C GLY A 14 11.78 -5.54 -36.03
N LEU A 15 10.82 -4.89 -35.34
CA LEU A 15 10.65 -3.45 -35.32
C LEU A 15 11.37 -2.82 -34.11
N LYS A 16 11.77 -1.55 -34.28
CA LYS A 16 12.41 -0.74 -33.24
C LYS A 16 11.57 0.51 -32.94
N ILE A 17 11.42 0.82 -31.66
CA ILE A 17 10.83 2.09 -31.21
C ILE A 17 11.84 3.21 -31.49
N ILE A 18 11.45 4.18 -32.30
CA ILE A 18 12.29 5.33 -32.67
C ILE A 18 11.97 6.57 -31.85
N ASP A 19 10.73 6.72 -31.40
CA ASP A 19 10.28 7.86 -30.59
C ASP A 19 8.96 7.53 -29.86
N THR A 20 8.62 8.32 -28.84
CA THR A 20 7.40 8.21 -28.03
C THR A 20 6.58 9.48 -28.16
N ILE A 21 5.34 9.35 -28.66
CA ILE A 21 4.45 10.50 -28.87
C ILE A 21 3.72 10.88 -27.58
N LEU A 22 3.21 9.89 -26.85
CA LEU A 22 2.49 10.07 -25.60
C LEU A 22 2.64 8.83 -24.72
N VAL A 23 2.77 9.05 -23.40
CA VAL A 23 2.62 7.99 -22.40
C VAL A 23 1.20 8.04 -21.87
N SER A 24 0.41 7.01 -22.12
CA SER A 24 -0.97 6.91 -21.63
C SER A 24 -1.01 6.33 -20.23
N TYR A 25 -1.89 6.86 -19.39
CA TYR A 25 -2.22 6.33 -18.07
C TYR A 25 -3.73 6.44 -17.86
N THR A 26 -4.27 5.64 -16.93
CA THR A 26 -5.69 5.69 -16.60
C THR A 26 -5.98 6.95 -15.78
N GLU A 27 -6.92 7.76 -16.26
CA GLU A 27 -7.39 8.97 -15.58
C GLU A 27 -8.88 8.86 -15.23
N LEU A 28 -9.29 9.47 -14.12
CA LEU A 28 -10.70 9.72 -13.82
C LEU A 28 -11.07 11.11 -14.36
N ILE A 29 -11.96 11.15 -15.35
CA ILE A 29 -12.38 12.40 -16.00
C ILE A 29 -13.80 12.78 -15.59
N ALA A 30 -14.05 14.09 -15.45
CA ALA A 30 -15.38 14.62 -15.16
C ALA A 30 -15.78 15.66 -16.21
N ASN A 31 -17.05 15.65 -16.63
CA ASN A 31 -17.58 16.69 -17.50
C ASN A 31 -17.63 18.04 -16.73
N PRO A 32 -17.12 19.14 -17.30
CA PRO A 32 -17.04 20.43 -16.59
C PRO A 32 -18.40 20.99 -16.14
N GLN A 33 -19.45 20.84 -16.95
CA GLN A 33 -20.79 21.32 -16.59
C GLN A 33 -21.39 20.50 -15.45
N SER A 34 -21.15 19.18 -15.45
CA SER A 34 -21.60 18.30 -14.36
C SER A 34 -20.81 18.53 -13.08
N PHE A 35 -19.53 18.89 -13.17
CA PHE A 35 -18.70 19.23 -12.01
C PHE A 35 -19.07 20.58 -11.38
N ALA A 36 -19.70 21.49 -12.13
CA ALA A 36 -20.20 22.76 -11.61
C ALA A 36 -21.46 22.60 -10.73
N ASP A 37 -22.19 21.49 -10.87
CA ASP A 37 -23.32 21.14 -10.00
C ASP A 37 -22.80 20.62 -8.65
N PRO A 38 -23.14 21.27 -7.51
CA PRO A 38 -22.58 20.90 -6.20
C PRO A 38 -22.90 19.48 -5.75
N ALA A 39 -24.10 18.97 -6.05
CA ALA A 39 -24.51 17.64 -5.63
C ALA A 39 -23.76 16.57 -6.43
N LYS A 40 -23.62 16.78 -7.75
CA LYS A 40 -22.83 15.89 -8.61
C LYS A 40 -21.34 15.94 -8.28
N ARG A 41 -20.80 17.13 -8.04
CA ARG A 41 -19.41 17.31 -7.62
C ARG A 41 -19.10 16.55 -6.34
N HIS A 42 -19.96 16.67 -5.33
CA HIS A 42 -19.78 15.94 -4.08
C HIS A 42 -19.72 14.42 -4.30
N ALA A 43 -20.63 13.87 -5.12
CA ALA A 43 -20.61 12.44 -5.47
C ALA A 43 -19.32 12.04 -6.22
N MET A 44 -18.83 12.87 -7.13
CA MET A 44 -17.55 12.65 -7.82
C MET A 44 -16.36 12.65 -6.86
N GLU A 45 -16.33 13.60 -5.91
CA GLU A 45 -15.30 13.69 -4.88
C GLU A 45 -15.32 12.45 -3.96
N GLN A 46 -16.50 11.93 -3.60
CA GLN A 46 -16.61 10.68 -2.84
C GLN A 46 -16.00 9.50 -3.61
N VAL A 47 -16.28 9.37 -4.92
CA VAL A 47 -15.67 8.32 -5.75
C VAL A 47 -14.15 8.50 -5.82
N MET A 48 -13.67 9.74 -6.00
CA MET A 48 -12.24 10.05 -6.01
C MET A 48 -11.57 9.64 -4.69
N THR A 49 -12.15 9.96 -3.54
CA THR A 49 -11.63 9.55 -2.22
C THR A 49 -11.51 8.03 -2.12
N LEU A 50 -12.52 7.28 -2.58
CA LEU A 50 -12.49 5.82 -2.53
C LEU A 50 -11.44 5.22 -3.46
N LEU A 51 -11.26 5.77 -4.67
CA LEU A 51 -10.26 5.31 -5.63
C LEU A 51 -8.84 5.63 -5.17
N THR A 52 -8.59 6.85 -4.72
CA THR A 52 -7.31 7.27 -4.16
C THR A 52 -6.94 6.40 -2.97
N GLY A 53 -7.88 6.12 -2.07
CA GLY A 53 -7.58 5.27 -0.92
C GLY A 53 -7.23 3.83 -1.29
N THR A 54 -7.80 3.29 -2.36
CA THR A 54 -7.42 1.96 -2.87
C THR A 54 -6.04 2.00 -3.54
N LEU A 55 -5.71 3.06 -4.26
CA LEU A 55 -4.36 3.26 -4.81
C LEU A 55 -3.32 3.41 -3.70
N GLU A 56 -3.64 4.08 -2.60
CA GLU A 56 -2.74 4.24 -1.45
C GLU A 56 -2.50 2.94 -0.67
N ALA A 57 -3.53 2.09 -0.58
CA ALA A 57 -3.41 0.75 0.01
C ALA A 57 -2.62 -0.21 -0.88
N ARG A 58 -2.54 0.06 -2.20
CA ARG A 58 -1.85 -0.81 -3.15
C ARG A 58 -0.38 -0.94 -2.79
N GLY A 59 0.07 -2.18 -2.60
CA GLY A 59 1.44 -2.48 -2.21
C GLY A 59 1.70 -2.37 -0.71
N LYS A 60 0.68 -2.15 0.12
CA LYS A 60 0.78 -2.17 1.59
C LYS A 60 0.02 -3.36 2.18
N THR A 61 0.39 -3.73 3.40
CA THR A 61 -0.24 -4.79 4.18
C THR A 61 -0.22 -4.43 5.66
N LEU A 62 -1.20 -4.90 6.42
CA LEU A 62 -1.22 -4.72 7.87
C LEU A 62 -0.47 -5.89 8.49
N VAL A 63 0.46 -5.60 9.40
CA VAL A 63 1.11 -6.61 10.22
C VAL A 63 0.63 -6.43 11.66
N LYS A 64 0.15 -7.52 12.24
CA LYS A 64 -0.16 -7.65 13.66
C LYS A 64 0.74 -8.69 14.28
N LEU A 65 1.27 -8.43 15.47
CA LEU A 65 2.17 -9.33 16.16
C LEU A 65 2.06 -9.16 17.68
N ASN A 66 2.46 -10.18 18.41
CA ASN A 66 2.64 -10.15 19.85
C ASN A 66 4.13 -10.05 20.17
N VAL A 67 4.47 -9.40 21.28
CA VAL A 67 5.84 -9.32 21.79
C VAL A 67 5.81 -9.31 23.32
N ALA A 68 6.69 -10.10 23.93
CA ALA A 68 6.86 -10.05 25.38
C ALA A 68 7.60 -8.75 25.79
N GLU A 69 7.39 -8.32 27.04
CA GLU A 69 7.91 -7.03 27.53
C GLU A 69 9.43 -6.90 27.37
N ALA A 70 10.18 -7.98 27.56
CA ALA A 70 11.63 -8.00 27.42
C ALA A 70 12.14 -7.76 25.98
N GLN A 71 11.34 -8.09 24.97
CA GLN A 71 11.70 -7.97 23.56
C GLN A 71 11.09 -6.74 22.87
N PHE A 72 10.25 -5.97 23.58
CA PHE A 72 9.50 -4.84 23.02
C PHE A 72 10.40 -3.85 22.26
N GLU A 73 11.45 -3.35 22.90
CA GLU A 73 12.40 -2.40 22.32
C GLU A 73 13.20 -2.96 21.13
N GLN A 74 13.43 -4.28 21.12
CA GLN A 74 14.14 -4.92 20.01
C GLN A 74 13.23 -5.05 18.78
N VAL A 75 11.99 -5.48 18.99
CA VAL A 75 10.98 -5.60 17.92
C VAL A 75 10.62 -4.22 17.36
N LEU A 76 10.46 -3.21 18.21
CA LEU A 76 10.11 -1.86 17.78
C LEU A 76 11.17 -1.24 16.85
N ARG A 77 12.46 -1.57 17.04
CA ARG A 77 13.57 -1.14 16.16
C ARG A 77 13.57 -1.81 14.78
N VAL A 78 12.98 -3.00 14.67
CA VAL A 78 12.86 -3.73 13.38
C VAL A 78 11.70 -3.20 12.55
N LEU A 79 10.64 -2.72 13.20
CA LEU A 79 9.48 -2.20 12.51
C LEU A 79 9.83 -0.90 11.76
N PRO A 80 9.47 -0.79 10.47
CA PRO A 80 9.65 0.46 9.73
C PRO A 80 8.82 1.55 10.42
N ALA A 81 9.48 2.60 10.90
CA ALA A 81 8.95 3.66 11.75
C ALA A 81 7.90 4.59 11.06
N ALA A 82 7.18 4.12 10.04
CA ALA A 82 6.53 4.98 9.08
C ALA A 82 5.44 5.89 9.66
N LYS A 83 4.68 5.50 10.71
CA LYS A 83 3.60 6.34 11.27
C LYS A 83 3.26 6.15 12.77
N SER A 84 4.20 5.65 13.58
CA SER A 84 3.94 5.18 14.95
C SER A 84 3.03 3.95 14.98
N PRO A 85 3.55 2.75 15.31
CA PRO A 85 2.70 1.57 15.41
C PRO A 85 1.67 1.74 16.53
N THR A 86 0.51 1.10 16.39
CA THR A 86 -0.45 0.97 17.48
C THR A 86 0.08 -0.09 18.44
N VAL A 87 0.19 0.25 19.71
CA VAL A 87 0.67 -0.65 20.77
C VAL A 87 -0.40 -0.80 21.82
N SER A 88 -0.77 -2.04 22.15
CA SER A 88 -1.77 -2.38 23.17
C SER A 88 -1.18 -3.39 24.16
N LYS A 89 -1.38 -3.17 25.46
CA LYS A 89 -0.90 -4.10 26.50
C LYS A 89 -1.77 -5.35 26.53
N LEU A 90 -1.14 -6.53 26.59
CA LEU A 90 -1.85 -7.81 26.70
C LEU A 90 -2.17 -8.14 28.17
N ALA A 91 -3.19 -8.97 28.40
CA ALA A 91 -3.68 -9.30 29.74
C ALA A 91 -2.70 -10.15 30.56
N ASP A 92 -1.91 -10.98 29.89
CA ASP A 92 -0.86 -11.85 30.41
C ASP A 92 0.53 -11.18 30.47
N GLY A 93 0.62 -9.91 30.07
CA GLY A 93 1.87 -9.16 29.97
C GLY A 93 2.39 -9.06 28.53
N GLY A 94 3.31 -8.11 28.29
CA GLY A 94 3.75 -7.79 26.93
C GLY A 94 2.75 -6.95 26.12
N TYR A 95 2.89 -6.99 24.80
CA TYR A 95 2.25 -6.05 23.88
C TYR A 95 1.78 -6.71 22.58
N ALA A 96 0.60 -6.31 22.11
CA ALA A 96 0.19 -6.44 20.73
C ALA A 96 0.62 -5.18 19.96
N ILE A 97 1.25 -5.37 18.81
CA ILE A 97 1.67 -4.30 17.92
C ILE A 97 0.97 -4.44 16.58
N GLU A 98 0.43 -3.34 16.06
CA GLU A 98 -0.19 -3.26 14.74
C GLU A 98 0.45 -2.12 13.93
N THR A 99 0.85 -2.42 12.69
CA THR A 99 1.43 -1.41 11.80
C THR A 99 1.21 -1.74 10.32
N VAL A 100 1.10 -0.69 9.50
CA VAL A 100 1.02 -0.82 8.05
C VAL A 100 2.44 -0.75 7.47
N VAL A 101 2.79 -1.74 6.66
CA VAL A 101 4.12 -1.86 6.05
C VAL A 101 4.03 -2.06 4.54
N GLU A 102 5.15 -1.83 3.86
CA GLU A 102 5.29 -2.11 2.43
C GLU A 102 5.28 -3.62 2.18
N LYS A 103 4.33 -4.10 1.38
CA LYS A 103 4.17 -5.54 1.07
C LYS A 103 5.42 -6.13 0.44
N ARG A 104 6.18 -5.35 -0.35
CA ARG A 104 7.43 -5.82 -0.97
C ARG A 104 8.53 -6.17 0.04
N THR A 105 8.47 -5.65 1.27
CA THR A 105 9.48 -5.92 2.32
C THR A 105 9.06 -7.05 3.26
N ILE A 106 7.86 -7.63 3.09
CA ILE A 106 7.26 -8.55 4.06
C ILE A 106 8.08 -9.82 4.28
N ASN A 107 8.65 -10.37 3.19
CA ASN A 107 9.45 -11.59 3.22
C ASN A 107 10.77 -11.44 3.99
N VAL A 108 11.25 -10.21 4.18
CA VAL A 108 12.45 -9.89 4.97
C VAL A 108 12.05 -9.46 6.38
N LEU A 109 10.95 -8.72 6.50
CA LEU A 109 10.46 -8.18 7.76
C LEU A 109 9.98 -9.29 8.72
N ILE A 110 9.15 -10.23 8.26
CA ILE A 110 8.59 -11.28 9.13
C ILE A 110 9.70 -12.13 9.78
N PRO A 111 10.71 -12.64 9.05
CA PRO A 111 11.84 -13.33 9.67
C PRO A 111 12.59 -12.47 10.69
N ALA A 112 12.89 -11.21 10.36
CA ALA A 112 13.59 -10.30 11.27
C ALA A 112 12.80 -10.02 12.55
N LEU A 113 11.47 -9.89 12.46
CA LEU A 113 10.60 -9.76 13.62
C LEU A 113 10.62 -11.02 14.49
N LYS A 114 10.58 -12.19 13.87
CA LYS A 114 10.67 -13.48 14.58
C LYS A 114 12.01 -13.63 15.30
N ASP A 115 13.11 -13.29 14.65
CA ASP A 115 14.46 -13.33 15.24
C ASP A 115 14.60 -12.31 16.39
N ALA A 116 13.88 -11.20 16.32
CA ALA A 116 13.78 -10.21 17.40
C ALA A 116 12.84 -10.63 18.55
N GLY A 117 12.16 -11.78 18.44
CA GLY A 117 11.30 -12.33 19.49
C GLY A 117 9.81 -12.02 19.36
N ALA A 118 9.34 -11.58 18.20
CA ALA A 118 7.91 -11.46 17.93
C ALA A 118 7.25 -12.84 17.75
N SER A 119 6.01 -12.98 18.22
CA SER A 119 5.15 -14.15 18.04
C SER A 119 3.82 -13.78 17.39
N ASP A 120 3.06 -14.79 16.96
CA ASP A 120 1.71 -14.63 16.40
C ASP A 120 1.60 -13.56 15.30
N ILE A 121 2.58 -13.55 14.40
CA ILE A 121 2.67 -12.57 13.33
C ILE A 121 1.61 -12.88 12.27
N LEU A 122 0.69 -11.95 12.06
CA LEU A 122 -0.37 -12.00 11.05
C LEU A 122 -0.11 -10.95 9.98
N GLU A 123 -0.13 -11.36 8.71
CA GLU A 123 -0.20 -10.48 7.56
C GLU A 123 -1.67 -10.41 7.09
N LEU A 124 -2.24 -9.21 7.07
CA LEU A 124 -3.62 -8.98 6.68
C LEU A 124 -3.70 -8.00 5.49
N PRO A 125 -4.38 -8.35 4.40
CA PRO A 125 -4.49 -7.47 3.24
C PRO A 125 -5.31 -6.23 3.58
N ILE A 126 -4.87 -5.07 3.09
CA ILE A 126 -5.59 -3.80 3.20
C ILE A 126 -6.24 -3.49 1.85
N SER A 127 -7.55 -3.22 1.84
CA SER A 127 -8.28 -2.87 0.62
C SER A 127 -8.29 -1.37 0.32
N LYS A 128 -8.15 -0.54 1.37
CA LYS A 128 -8.24 0.92 1.28
C LYS A 128 -7.62 1.61 2.49
N ILE A 129 -6.96 2.74 2.28
CA ILE A 129 -6.50 3.67 3.32
C ILE A 129 -7.14 5.02 3.04
N VAL A 130 -7.75 5.67 4.03
CA VAL A 130 -8.37 7.00 3.90
C VAL A 130 -7.85 7.88 5.02
N HIS A 131 -7.68 9.17 4.74
CA HIS A 131 -7.20 10.21 5.65
C HIS A 131 -8.26 11.28 5.88
#